data_AF-A0A6J6EZD2-F1
#
_entry.id   AF-A0A6J6EZD2-F1
#
_cell.length_a   1.000
_cell.length_b   1.000
_cell.length_c   1.000
_cell.angle_alpha   90.00
_cell.angle_beta   90.00
_cell.angle_gamma   90.00
#
_symmetry.space_group_name_H-M   'P 1'
#
loop_
_entity.id
_entity.type
_entity.pdbx_description
1 polymer ?
#
loop_
_entity_poly.entity_id
_entity_poly.type
_entity_poly.pdbx_seq_one_letter_code
_entity_poly.pdbx_strand_id
1 'polypeptide(L)' 'MELKAGDVINTGTPEGVGMGFKPAKFLKGGEKIVTTIEGIGTITNQVVNYK' A
#
# COMPACT_ATOMS: atom_id res chain seq x y z
N MET A 1 -9.39 -25.42 -2.68
CA MET A 1 -9.11 -24.38 -1.67
C MET A 1 -10.44 -23.81 -1.25
N GLU A 2 -10.69 -23.66 0.05
CA GLU A 2 -11.98 -23.21 0.60
C GLU A 2 -11.76 -21.93 1.42
N LEU A 3 -12.51 -20.87 1.13
CA LEU A 3 -12.50 -19.63 1.89
C LEU A 3 -13.35 -19.76 3.15
N LYS A 4 -12.94 -19.07 4.22
CA LYS A 4 -13.60 -19.05 5.51
C LYS A 4 -14.14 -17.66 5.81
N ALA A 5 -15.17 -17.61 6.66
CA ALA A 5 -15.73 -16.34 7.10
C ALA A 5 -14.66 -15.52 7.84
N GLY A 6 -14.45 -14.27 7.41
CA GLY A 6 -13.40 -13.40 7.93
C GLY A 6 -12.13 -13.35 7.09
N ASP A 7 -12.01 -14.16 6.03
CA ASP A 7 -10.89 -14.06 5.11
C ASP A 7 -10.85 -12.70 4.39
N VAL A 8 -9.64 -12.16 4.22
CA VAL A 8 -9.38 -10.86 3.58
C VAL A 8 -8.61 -11.09 2.28
N ILE A 9 -9.15 -10.59 1.17
CA ILE A 9 -8.53 -10.67 -0.16
C ILE A 9 -8.16 -9.26 -0.62
N ASN A 10 -6.87 -9.03 -0.89
CA ASN A 10 -6.39 -7.82 -1.52
C ASN A 10 -6.51 -7.97 -3.05
N THR A 11 -7.41 -7.22 -3.68
CA THR A 11 -7.80 -7.40 -5.09
C THR A 11 -6.82 -6.82 -6.12
N GLY A 12 -5.65 -6.35 -5.69
CA GLY A 12 -4.62 -5.77 -6.54
C GLY A 12 -4.45 -4.26 -6.36
N THR A 13 -3.52 -3.68 -7.13
CA THR A 13 -3.21 -2.24 -7.14
C THR A 13 -3.20 -1.73 -8.58
N PRO A 14 -3.58 -0.46 -8.83
CA PRO A 14 -3.37 0.20 -10.11
C PRO A 14 -1.88 0.40 -10.44
N GLU A 15 -1.62 0.99 -11.61
CA GLU A 15 -0.30 1.48 -12.00
C GLU A 15 0.23 2.58 -11.07
N GLY A 16 1.53 2.87 -11.17
CA GLY A 16 2.19 3.90 -10.35
C GLY A 16 2.92 3.37 -9.13
N VAL A 17 3.10 2.04 -9.01
CA VAL A 17 4.00 1.48 -8.00
C VAL A 17 5.44 1.96 -8.22
N GLY A 18 6.16 2.19 -7.13
CA GLY A 18 7.51 2.74 -7.11
C GLY A 18 8.52 2.07 -8.04
N MET A 19 8.38 0.75 -8.24
CA MET A 19 9.21 -0.05 -9.14
C MET A 19 9.10 0.36 -10.62
N GLY A 20 7.97 0.93 -11.04
CA GLY A 20 7.73 1.33 -12.44
C GLY A 20 8.40 2.63 -12.87
N PHE A 21 8.95 3.42 -11.93
CA PHE A 21 9.63 4.68 -12.24
C PHE A 21 11.05 4.46 -12.78
N LYS A 22 11.57 5.44 -13.53
CA LYS A 22 12.97 5.49 -14.00
C LYS A 22 13.60 6.82 -13.58
N PRO A 23 14.45 6.86 -12.52
CA PRO A 23 14.84 5.75 -11.65
C PRO A 23 13.69 5.26 -10.76
N ALA A 24 13.78 4.02 -10.28
CA ALA A 24 12.80 3.44 -9.36
C ALA A 24 12.72 4.24 -8.05
N LYS A 25 11.53 4.32 -7.46
CA LYS A 25 11.26 5.07 -6.23
C LYS A 25 10.74 4.14 -5.14
N PHE A 26 11.59 3.80 -4.18
CA PHE A 26 11.20 2.98 -3.03
C PHE A 26 11.00 3.84 -1.79
N LEU A 27 10.24 3.29 -0.83
CA LEU A 27 9.98 3.93 0.45
C LEU A 27 11.27 4.15 1.24
N LYS A 28 11.32 5.27 1.95
CA LYS A 28 12.40 5.64 2.87
C LYS A 28 11.83 5.93 4.25
N GLY A 29 12.62 5.71 5.31
CA GLY A 29 12.19 6.07 6.66
C GLY A 29 11.92 7.57 6.78
N GLY A 30 10.86 7.90 7.51
CA GLY A 30 10.36 9.26 7.67
C GLY A 30 9.26 9.64 6.68
N GLU A 31 9.03 8.86 5.62
CA GLU A 31 7.95 9.13 4.65
C GLU A 31 6.56 8.77 5.21
N LYS A 32 5.53 9.41 4.66
CA LYS A 32 4.12 9.16 4.99
C LYS A 32 3.40 8.63 3.76
N ILE A 33 2.76 7.47 3.90
CA ILE A 33 1.92 6.87 2.86
C ILE A 33 0.46 7.17 3.19
N VAL A 34 -0.29 7.66 2.21
CA VAL A 34 -1.72 7.94 2.33
C VAL A 34 -2.43 7.22 1.20
N THR A 35 -3.36 6.34 1.54
CA THR A 35 -4.16 5.56 0.59
C THR A 35 -5.64 5.81 0.84
N THR A 36 -6.39 6.10 -0.22
CA THR A 36 -7.82 6.40 -0.13
C THR A 36 -8.59 5.55 -1.12
N ILE A 37 -9.73 5.03 -0.68
CA ILE A 37 -10.78 4.53 -1.56
C ILE A 37 -12.03 5.38 -1.28
N GLU A 38 -12.55 6.02 -2.33
CA GLU A 38 -13.76 6.83 -2.24
C GLU A 38 -14.92 6.02 -1.66
N GLY A 39 -15.67 6.61 -0.72
CA GLY A 39 -16.78 5.96 -0.03
C GLY A 39 -16.39 4.94 1.06
N ILE A 40 -15.12 4.54 1.17
CA ILE A 40 -14.63 3.67 2.25
C ILE A 40 -13.86 4.49 3.29
N GLY A 41 -12.88 5.27 2.84
CA GLY A 41 -12.06 6.12 3.71
C GLY A 41 -10.59 6.18 3.32
N THR A 42 -9.80 6.74 4.23
CA THR A 42 -8.36 6.97 4.05
C THR A 42 -7.57 6.28 5.14
N ILE A 43 -6.54 5.53 4.74
CA ILE A 43 -5.53 4.96 5.64
C ILE A 43 -4.24 5.77 5.49
N THR A 44 -3.60 6.07 6.61
CA THR A 44 -2.34 6.80 6.67
C THR A 44 -1.32 6.01 7.49
N ASN A 45 -0.14 5.77 6.92
CA ASN A 45 0.95 5.05 7.58
C ASN A 45 2.24 5.89 7.57
N GLN A 46 2.92 5.92 8.72
CA GLN A 46 4.25 6.51 8.84
C GLN A 46 5.30 5.42 8.59
N VAL A 47 6.17 5.63 7.61
CA VAL A 47 7.30 4.75 7.33
C VAL A 47 8.42 5.06 8.32
N VAL A 48 8.96 4.00 8.93
CA VAL A 48 10.11 4.06 9.83
C VAL A 48 11.22 3.20 9.23
N ASN A 49 12.48 3.58 9.46
CA ASN A 49 13.60 2.74 9.02
C ASN A 49 13.53 1.38 9.70
N TYR A 50 13.81 0.33 8.92
CA TYR A 50 14.04 -1.00 9.48
C TYR A 50 15.27 -0.95 10.39
N LYS A 51 15.19 -1.58 11.56
CA LYS A 51 16.27 -1.59 12.55
C LYS A 51 17.26 -2.70 12.28
#